data_AF-A0A0J8UQW5-F1
#
_entry.id   AF-A0A0J8UQW5-F1
#
_cell.length_a   1.000
_cell.length_b   1.000
_cell.length_c   1.000
_cell.angle_alpha   90.00
_cell.angle_beta   90.00
_cell.angle_gamma   90.00
#
_symmetry.space_group_name_H-M   'P 1'
#
loop_
_entity.id
_entity.type
_entity.pdbx_description
1 polymer ?
#
loop_
_entity_poly.entity_id
_entity_poly.type
_entity_poly.pdbx_seq_one_letter_code
_entity_poly.pdbx_strand_id
1 'polypeptide(L)'
;MVHRALRDESLRAKIDAEGIDDPFDPLESDPTLTDAIESSLWEIEMLQSHYHPNVAALAKIISEQFTKQMYNLEDFLDHSYQALIVAELGNEEKQFKKPPVVEFQIPKRIFTDRLLEEDGGNDTELGNIFRQLWNFE
;
A
#
# COMPACT_ATOMS: atom_id res chain seq x y z
N MET A 1 -12.18 11.20 7.20
CA MET A 1 -10.81 11.29 7.74
C MET A 1 -10.68 10.19 8.77
N VAL A 2 -9.71 9.29 8.57
CA VAL A 2 -9.55 8.04 9.35
C VAL A 2 -8.73 8.26 10.63
N HIS A 3 -8.10 9.43 10.74
CA HIS A 3 -7.40 9.93 11.93
C HIS A 3 -8.22 11.00 12.68
N ARG A 4 -7.96 11.15 13.99
CA ARG A 4 -8.65 12.09 14.86
C ARG A 4 -8.38 13.54 14.45
N ALA A 5 -9.45 14.31 14.19
CA ALA A 5 -9.32 15.73 13.88
C ALA A 5 -8.96 16.53 15.13
N LEU A 6 -7.72 17.02 15.19
CA LEU A 6 -7.23 17.88 16.27
C LEU A 6 -7.85 19.29 16.11
N ARG A 7 -8.85 19.58 16.94
CA ARG A 7 -9.54 20.89 16.94
C ARG A 7 -8.82 21.95 17.78
N ASP A 8 -7.95 21.53 18.70
CA ASP A 8 -7.18 22.43 19.56
C ASP A 8 -5.82 22.72 18.92
N GLU A 9 -5.55 24.00 18.67
CA GLU A 9 -4.34 24.50 18.03
C GLU A 9 -3.09 24.28 18.90
N SER A 10 -3.25 24.30 20.22
CA SER A 10 -2.15 24.04 21.16
C SER A 10 -1.74 22.57 21.18
N LEU A 11 -2.70 21.66 21.04
CA LEU A 11 -2.48 20.22 21.02
C LEU A 11 -1.88 19.79 19.68
N ARG A 12 -2.32 20.43 18.58
CA ARG A 12 -1.73 20.24 17.26
C ARG A 12 -0.27 20.66 17.20
N ALA A 13 0.07 21.82 17.74
CA ALA A 13 1.46 22.29 17.79
C ALA A 13 2.39 21.35 18.60
N LYS A 14 1.87 20.71 19.65
CA LYS A 14 2.62 19.70 20.41
C LYS A 14 2.81 18.41 19.63
N ILE A 15 1.75 17.91 18.99
CA ILE A 15 1.83 16.68 18.17
C ILE A 15 2.75 16.89 16.96
N ASP A 16 2.73 18.05 16.33
CA ASP A 16 3.64 18.36 15.21
C ASP A 16 5.11 18.43 15.66
N ALA A 17 5.38 18.74 16.94
CA ALA A 17 6.72 18.85 17.50
C ALA A 17 7.26 17.53 18.10
N GLU A 18 6.41 16.75 18.77
CA GLU A 18 6.80 15.57 19.55
C GLU A 18 6.28 14.24 18.97
N GLY A 19 5.36 14.30 18.00
CA GLY A 19 4.64 13.14 17.51
C GLY A 19 3.47 12.72 18.41
N ILE A 20 2.77 11.67 18.00
CA ILE A 20 1.73 11.01 18.80
C ILE A 20 2.10 9.54 18.93
N ASP A 21 1.99 9.01 20.14
CA ASP A 21 2.11 7.57 20.40
C ASP A 21 0.70 6.97 20.46
N ASP A 22 0.53 5.77 19.90
CA ASP A 22 -0.77 5.11 19.84
C ASP A 22 -1.13 4.51 21.21
N PRO A 23 -2.24 4.92 21.87
CA PRO A 23 -2.61 4.37 23.17
C PRO A 23 -3.11 2.92 23.11
N PHE A 24 -3.38 2.35 21.93
CA PHE A 24 -3.91 1.00 21.80
C PHE A 24 -2.93 -0.08 22.32
N ASP A 25 -3.36 -0.90 23.28
CA ASP A 25 -2.60 -2.06 23.77
C ASP A 25 -3.06 -3.36 23.10
N PRO A 26 -2.25 -3.96 22.18
CA PRO A 26 -2.60 -5.21 21.51
C PRO A 26 -2.46 -6.46 22.39
N LEU A 27 -1.82 -6.37 23.57
CA LEU A 27 -1.60 -7.49 24.48
C LEU A 27 -2.65 -7.56 25.60
N GLU A 28 -3.44 -6.51 25.79
CA GLU A 28 -4.53 -6.49 26.76
C GLU A 28 -5.63 -7.49 26.34
N SER A 29 -6.05 -8.33 27.29
CA SER A 29 -6.98 -9.43 27.05
C SER A 29 -8.44 -8.98 27.11
N ASP A 30 -8.74 -7.96 27.92
CA ASP A 30 -10.08 -7.38 27.99
C ASP A 30 -10.25 -6.31 26.90
N PRO A 31 -11.12 -6.51 25.90
CA PRO A 31 -11.30 -5.56 24.80
C PRO A 31 -11.77 -4.19 25.27
N THR A 32 -12.38 -4.08 26.47
CA THR A 32 -12.84 -2.81 27.04
C THR A 32 -11.72 -1.97 27.66
N LEU A 33 -10.53 -2.55 27.88
CA LEU A 33 -9.38 -1.91 28.51
C LEU A 33 -8.21 -1.64 27.55
N THR A 34 -8.38 -1.95 26.26
CA THR A 34 -7.32 -1.81 25.23
C THR A 34 -7.05 -0.37 24.79
N ASP A 35 -7.83 0.61 25.26
CA ASP A 35 -7.75 2.02 24.85
C ASP A 35 -7.92 2.29 23.33
N ALA A 36 -8.52 1.35 22.59
CA ALA A 36 -8.76 1.46 21.15
C ALA A 36 -9.64 2.67 20.74
N ILE A 37 -10.45 3.21 21.65
CA ILE A 37 -11.29 4.40 21.38
C ILE A 37 -10.46 5.68 21.24
N GLU A 38 -9.34 5.77 21.96
CA GLU A 38 -8.45 6.93 21.92
C GLU A 38 -7.40 6.84 20.80
N SER A 39 -7.27 5.66 20.20
CA SER A 39 -6.41 5.35 19.04
C SER A 39 -6.94 5.92 17.72
N SER A 40 -6.16 5.77 16.65
CA SER A 40 -6.51 6.11 15.26
C SER A 40 -6.22 4.95 14.33
N LEU A 41 -6.97 4.82 13.23
CA LEU A 41 -6.88 3.67 12.31
C LEU A 41 -5.80 3.89 11.22
N TRP A 42 -4.54 3.96 11.61
CA TRP A 42 -3.43 4.17 10.68
C TRP A 42 -3.20 2.98 9.74
N GLU A 43 -3.54 1.75 10.14
CA GLU A 43 -3.34 0.58 9.29
C GLU A 43 -4.22 0.65 8.04
N ILE A 44 -5.46 1.12 8.20
CA ILE A 44 -6.39 1.31 7.08
C ILE A 44 -5.97 2.47 6.20
N GLU A 45 -5.44 3.55 6.76
CA GLU A 45 -4.89 4.66 5.99
C GLU A 45 -3.72 4.19 5.11
N MET A 46 -2.79 3.42 5.67
CA MET A 46 -1.68 2.82 4.93
C MET A 46 -2.17 1.83 3.86
N LEU A 47 -3.21 1.03 4.16
CA LEU A 47 -3.79 0.07 3.22
C LEU A 47 -4.42 0.73 1.98
N GLN A 48 -4.72 2.03 2.01
CA GLN A 48 -5.17 2.76 0.81
C GLN A 48 -4.10 2.82 -0.29
N SER A 49 -2.83 2.59 0.05
CA SER A 49 -1.69 2.50 -0.88
C SER A 49 -1.35 1.06 -1.30
N HIS A 50 -2.27 0.11 -1.08
CA HIS A 50 -2.07 -1.29 -1.44
C HIS A 50 -1.82 -1.48 -2.95
N TYR A 51 -0.97 -2.45 -3.31
CA TYR A 51 -0.57 -2.72 -4.70
C TYR A 51 -1.75 -3.08 -5.62
N HIS A 52 -2.73 -3.80 -5.09
CA HIS A 52 -3.91 -4.21 -5.83
C HIS A 52 -4.98 -3.09 -5.83
N PRO A 53 -5.41 -2.61 -7.01
CA PRO A 53 -6.27 -1.43 -7.11
C PRO A 53 -7.65 -1.63 -6.47
N ASN A 54 -8.25 -2.82 -6.54
CA ASN A 54 -9.57 -3.05 -5.92
C ASN A 54 -9.50 -3.00 -4.39
N VAL A 55 -8.40 -3.46 -3.79
CA VAL A 55 -8.21 -3.41 -2.32
C VAL A 55 -7.97 -1.96 -1.89
N ALA A 56 -7.13 -1.23 -2.61
CA ALA A 56 -6.91 0.19 -2.37
C ALA A 56 -8.21 1.00 -2.48
N ALA A 57 -9.06 0.70 -3.47
CA ALA A 57 -10.37 1.35 -3.63
C ALA A 57 -11.31 1.04 -2.47
N LEU A 58 -11.38 -0.23 -2.01
CA LEU A 58 -12.20 -0.60 -0.86
C LEU A 58 -11.74 0.09 0.43
N ALA A 59 -10.42 0.17 0.67
CA ALA A 59 -9.88 0.88 1.82
C ALA A 59 -10.20 2.40 1.77
N LYS A 60 -10.23 3.01 0.58
CA LYS A 60 -10.58 4.43 0.39
C LYS A 60 -12.02 4.76 0.77
N ILE A 61 -12.95 3.82 0.68
CA ILE A 61 -14.35 4.03 1.08
C ILE A 61 -14.44 4.52 2.54
N ILE A 62 -13.53 4.07 3.41
CA ILE A 62 -13.49 4.45 4.83
C ILE A 62 -13.06 5.92 5.00
N SER A 63 -12.23 6.44 4.09
CA SER A 63 -11.84 7.85 4.05
C SER A 63 -12.92 8.75 3.41
N GLU A 64 -13.72 8.19 2.50
CA GLU A 64 -14.77 8.89 1.76
C GLU A 64 -16.07 9.03 2.57
N GLN A 65 -17.06 9.73 2.00
CA GLN A 65 -18.37 9.88 2.64
C GLN A 65 -19.16 8.56 2.60
N PHE A 66 -19.68 8.13 3.75
CA PHE A 66 -20.56 6.97 3.88
C PHE A 66 -21.91 7.23 3.20
N THR A 67 -22.01 6.89 1.92
CA THR A 67 -23.23 7.03 1.12
C THR A 67 -24.08 5.76 1.11
N LYS A 68 -23.45 4.59 1.29
CA LYS A 68 -24.11 3.28 1.32
C LYS A 68 -24.48 2.88 2.74
N GLN A 69 -25.71 2.41 2.95
CA GLN A 69 -26.20 2.00 4.28
C GLN A 69 -25.51 0.73 4.81
N MET A 70 -25.29 -0.26 3.94
CA MET A 70 -24.71 -1.55 4.31
C MET A 70 -23.98 -2.17 3.13
N TYR A 71 -22.93 -2.94 3.42
CA TYR A 71 -22.26 -3.82 2.47
C TYR A 71 -22.65 -5.27 2.79
N ASN A 72 -23.04 -6.04 1.77
CA ASN A 72 -23.26 -7.47 1.94
C ASN A 72 -21.90 -8.17 2.03
N LEU A 73 -21.63 -8.88 3.12
CA LEU A 73 -20.35 -9.55 3.32
C LEU A 73 -20.21 -10.82 2.46
N GLU A 74 -21.33 -11.48 2.12
CA GLU A 74 -21.32 -12.72 1.33
C GLU A 74 -20.62 -12.52 -0.03
N ASP A 75 -20.79 -11.35 -0.63
CA ASP A 75 -20.15 -10.99 -1.90
C ASP A 75 -18.61 -10.91 -1.81
N PHE A 76 -18.05 -10.74 -0.60
CA PHE A 76 -16.61 -10.56 -0.38
C PHE A 76 -15.90 -11.82 0.12
N LEU A 77 -16.61 -12.76 0.76
CA LEU A 77 -16.00 -13.89 1.46
C LEU A 77 -15.31 -14.91 0.53
N ASP A 78 -15.81 -15.09 -0.70
CA ASP A 78 -15.31 -16.12 -1.62
C ASP A 78 -14.07 -15.69 -2.44
N HIS A 79 -13.45 -14.54 -2.11
CA HIS A 79 -12.26 -14.07 -2.82
C HIS A 79 -11.00 -14.83 -2.40
N SER A 80 -10.43 -15.57 -3.35
CA SER A 80 -9.12 -16.22 -3.23
C SER A 80 -8.10 -15.61 -4.20
N TYR A 81 -6.80 -15.86 -3.99
CA TYR A 81 -5.76 -15.45 -4.94
C TYR A 81 -6.01 -15.99 -6.35
N GLN A 82 -6.53 -17.21 -6.47
CA GLN A 82 -6.88 -17.79 -7.76
C GLN A 82 -8.00 -17.00 -8.45
N ALA A 83 -9.07 -16.66 -7.72
CA ALA A 83 -10.16 -15.86 -8.25
C ALA A 83 -9.70 -14.47 -8.69
N LEU A 84 -8.81 -13.83 -7.92
CA LEU A 84 -8.21 -12.54 -8.27
C LEU A 84 -7.40 -12.62 -9.57
N ILE A 85 -6.54 -13.62 -9.71
CA ILE A 85 -5.74 -13.80 -10.93
C ILE A 85 -6.62 -14.08 -12.15
N VAL A 86 -7.65 -14.92 -12.02
CA VAL A 86 -8.61 -15.19 -13.10
C VAL A 86 -9.39 -13.92 -13.47
N ALA A 87 -9.74 -13.09 -12.49
CA ALA A 87 -10.43 -11.82 -12.73
C ALA A 87 -9.57 -10.81 -13.51
N GLU A 88 -8.27 -10.74 -13.21
CA GLU A 88 -7.29 -9.83 -13.83
C GLU A 88 -6.79 -10.31 -15.21
N LEU A 89 -6.45 -11.59 -15.35
CA LEU A 89 -6.08 -12.19 -16.65
C LEU A 89 -7.27 -12.19 -17.61
N GLY A 90 -8.49 -12.18 -17.05
CA GLY A 90 -9.72 -12.32 -17.79
C GLY A 90 -9.92 -13.75 -18.30
N ASN A 91 -11.17 -14.08 -18.60
CA ASN A 91 -11.42 -15.12 -19.59
C ASN A 91 -11.07 -14.54 -20.97
N GLU A 92 -10.77 -15.39 -21.97
CA GLU A 92 -10.29 -15.02 -23.32
C GLU A 92 -11.06 -13.85 -24.00
N GLU A 93 -12.29 -13.56 -23.57
CA GLU A 93 -13.17 -12.52 -24.06
C GLU A 93 -13.00 -11.12 -23.43
N LYS A 94 -12.31 -10.97 -22.28
CA LYS A 94 -11.96 -9.65 -21.74
C LYS A 94 -10.75 -9.08 -22.49
N GLN A 95 -10.98 -8.62 -23.71
CA GLN A 95 -9.98 -7.87 -24.46
C GLN A 95 -9.55 -6.63 -23.65
N PHE A 96 -8.24 -6.38 -23.57
CA PHE A 96 -7.68 -5.16 -23.00
C PHE A 96 -8.37 -3.95 -23.61
N LYS A 97 -9.24 -3.28 -22.84
CA LYS A 97 -10.00 -2.12 -23.32
C LYS A 97 -9.10 -0.94 -23.67
N LYS A 98 -7.89 -0.91 -23.12
CA LYS A 98 -6.87 0.11 -23.33
C LYS A 98 -5.54 -0.57 -23.66
N PRO A 99 -4.78 -0.07 -24.65
CA PRO A 99 -3.45 -0.60 -24.92
C PRO A 99 -2.56 -0.42 -23.66
N PRO A 100 -1.77 -1.43 -23.28
CA PRO A 100 -0.86 -1.32 -22.15
C PRO A 100 0.22 -0.26 -22.45
N VAL A 101 0.62 0.46 -21.41
CA VAL A 101 1.71 1.43 -21.47
C VAL A 101 3.03 0.75 -21.13
N VAL A 102 4.12 1.24 -21.72
CA VAL A 102 5.48 0.75 -21.46
C VAL A 102 6.32 1.86 -20.86
N GLU A 103 7.30 1.48 -20.04
CA GLU A 103 8.27 2.43 -19.52
C GLU A 103 9.25 2.84 -20.63
N PHE A 104 9.50 4.13 -20.78
CA PHE A 104 10.37 4.66 -21.83
C PHE A 104 11.84 4.64 -21.41
N GLN A 105 12.12 4.88 -20.13
CA GLN A 105 13.48 4.93 -19.60
C GLN A 105 13.93 3.57 -19.09
N ILE A 106 14.31 2.69 -20.03
CA ILE A 106 14.82 1.36 -19.67
C ILE A 106 16.30 1.49 -19.28
N PRO A 107 16.71 1.01 -18.08
CA PRO A 107 18.11 1.02 -17.67
C PRO A 107 18.95 0.16 -18.62
N LYS A 108 20.17 0.59 -18.90
CA LYS A 108 21.08 -0.14 -19.79
C LYS A 108 21.54 -1.45 -19.14
N ARG A 109 21.64 -1.46 -17.80
CA ARG A 109 22.02 -2.62 -17.01
C ARG A 109 20.79 -3.21 -16.33
N ILE A 110 20.38 -4.41 -16.76
CA ILE A 110 19.29 -5.17 -16.13
C ILE A 110 19.90 -6.24 -15.21
N PHE A 111 20.63 -7.21 -15.77
CA PHE A 111 21.25 -8.33 -15.04
C PHE A 111 22.78 -8.35 -15.07
N THR A 112 23.41 -7.49 -15.88
CA THR A 112 24.85 -7.57 -16.15
C THR A 112 25.56 -6.30 -15.73
N ASP A 113 26.78 -6.44 -15.20
CA ASP A 113 27.72 -5.35 -14.93
C ASP A 113 28.44 -4.85 -16.19
N ARG A 114 27.86 -5.09 -17.37
CA ARG A 114 28.40 -4.61 -18.64
C ARG A 114 28.51 -3.08 -18.58
N LEU A 115 29.66 -2.57 -18.99
CA LEU A 115 30.01 -1.14 -19.02
C LEU A 115 30.21 -0.51 -17.63
N LEU A 116 30.28 -1.27 -16.52
CA LEU A 116 30.51 -0.71 -15.18
C LEU A 116 31.83 0.08 -15.09
N GLU A 117 32.84 -0.32 -15.87
CA GLU A 117 34.12 0.37 -15.99
C GLU A 117 34.00 1.78 -16.61
N GLU A 118 33.01 2.03 -17.47
CA GLU A 118 32.79 3.34 -18.12
C GLU A 118 32.17 4.37 -17.16
N ASP A 119 31.43 3.93 -16.14
CA ASP A 119 30.78 4.79 -15.14
C ASP A 119 31.58 4.92 -13.84
N GLY A 120 32.87 4.58 -13.86
CA GLY A 120 33.74 4.70 -12.69
C GLY A 120 33.45 3.69 -11.58
N GLY A 121 32.85 2.54 -11.91
CA GLY A 121 32.66 1.41 -11.00
C GLY A 121 31.49 1.53 -10.02
N ASN A 122 30.70 2.61 -10.07
CA ASN A 122 29.53 2.79 -9.21
C ASN A 122 28.23 2.64 -10.00
N ASP A 123 27.50 1.56 -9.75
CA ASP A 123 26.14 1.38 -10.28
C ASP A 123 25.19 2.32 -9.53
N THR A 124 24.68 3.34 -10.22
CA THR A 124 23.65 4.26 -9.69
C THR A 124 22.31 4.07 -10.40
N GLU A 125 22.21 3.06 -11.29
CA GLU A 125 21.00 2.83 -12.08
C GLU A 125 19.90 2.13 -11.26
N LEU A 126 18.65 2.29 -11.73
CA LEU A 126 17.50 1.56 -11.22
C LEU A 126 17.77 0.04 -11.30
N GLY A 127 17.59 -0.66 -10.18
CA GLY A 127 17.87 -2.11 -10.06
C GLY A 127 19.20 -2.47 -9.38
N ASN A 128 20.02 -1.50 -8.99
CA ASN A 128 21.29 -1.73 -8.28
C ASN A 128 21.12 -2.64 -7.04
N ILE A 129 20.08 -2.40 -6.22
CA ILE A 129 19.79 -3.22 -5.03
C ILE A 129 19.67 -4.71 -5.39
N PHE A 130 18.97 -5.04 -6.47
CA PHE A 130 18.78 -6.42 -6.88
C PHE A 130 20.08 -7.07 -7.36
N ARG A 131 20.91 -6.32 -8.10
CA ARG A 131 22.23 -6.77 -8.57
C ARG A 131 23.25 -6.95 -7.44
N GLN A 132 23.20 -6.12 -6.41
CA GLN A 132 24.08 -6.28 -5.24
C GLN A 132 23.75 -7.53 -4.41
N LEU A 133 22.48 -7.95 -4.40
CA LEU A 133 22.01 -9.07 -3.59
C LEU A 133 22.16 -10.42 -4.28
N TRP A 134 22.31 -10.46 -5.61
CA TRP A 134 22.35 -11.68 -6.41
C TRP A 134 23.53 -11.69 -7.37
N ASN A 135 24.31 -12.78 -7.35
CA ASN A 135 25.35 -13.02 -8.34
C ASN A 135 24.72 -13.67 -9.59
N PHE A 136 25.03 -13.13 -10.77
CA PHE A 136 24.49 -13.58 -12.07
C PHE A 136 25.56 -14.22 -12.97
N GLU A 137 26.65 -14.75 -12.39
CA GLU A 137 27.64 -15.59 -13.08
C GLU A 137 27.04 -16.84 -13.76
#